data_AF-A0A5S3Z4S9-F1
#
_entry.id   AF-A0A5S3Z4S9-F1
#
_cell.length_a   1.000
_cell.length_b   1.000
_cell.length_c   1.000
_cell.angle_alpha   90.00
_cell.angle_beta   90.00
_cell.angle_gamma   90.00
#
_symmetry.space_group_name_H-M   'P 1'
#
loop_
_entity.id
_entity.type
_entity.pdbx_description
1 polymer ?
#
loop_
_entity_poly.entity_id
_entity_poly.type
_entity_poly.pdbx_seq_one_letter_code
_entity_poly.pdbx_strand_id
1 'polypeptide(L)'
;MNKQLVITALGAFSLGFGGGYIVFFEPSPAPLVPAMQPAPSSDAQLVTHPPQLAALPESPQTAVKKQQPPPATDTPEVAPEQPQGAANSTSDIDTLRRELAAAKQTIATYKHILDAPSDMEAELKERFTNQERDEAWAYEVETKVSDFVYSQGLAYKIKLDTAQCKQTVCRLQFSAQEDVELDPRDDWHNIQNTLMEQPWWQQFHRTNSRSSEAGLNLWVERLPPSS
;
A
#
# COMPACT_ATOMS: atom_id res chain seq x y z
N MET A 1 -28.49 39.45 42.09
CA MET A 1 -27.63 40.58 41.68
C MET A 1 -27.35 40.45 40.20
N ASN A 2 -27.75 41.47 39.44
CA ASN A 2 -27.67 41.59 37.98
C ASN A 2 -26.24 41.82 37.48
N LYS A 3 -25.96 41.37 36.24
CA LYS A 3 -25.48 42.16 35.08
C LYS A 3 -25.25 41.19 33.90
N GLN A 4 -26.21 41.07 32.99
CA GLN A 4 -26.34 41.78 31.69
C GLN A 4 -25.36 41.26 30.63
N LEU A 5 -25.93 40.44 29.72
CA LEU A 5 -25.45 40.10 28.39
C LEU A 5 -25.24 41.37 27.56
N VAL A 6 -24.16 41.42 26.76
CA VAL A 6 -24.04 42.36 25.65
C VAL A 6 -24.12 41.56 24.36
N ILE A 7 -25.28 41.64 23.70
CA ILE A 7 -25.50 41.21 22.32
C ILE A 7 -25.23 42.43 21.46
N THR A 8 -24.18 42.38 20.65
CA THR A 8 -23.83 43.46 19.72
C THR A 8 -24.46 43.22 18.36
N ALA A 9 -24.94 44.33 17.80
CA ALA A 9 -25.98 44.45 16.79
C ALA A 9 -25.65 43.96 15.38
N LEU A 10 -26.72 43.56 14.70
CA LEU A 10 -26.87 43.36 13.26
C LEU A 10 -26.45 44.62 12.48
N GLY A 11 -25.46 44.46 11.59
CA GLY A 11 -25.16 45.40 10.52
C GLY A 11 -25.69 44.85 9.20
N ALA A 12 -26.88 45.28 8.80
CA ALA A 12 -27.41 45.06 7.46
C ALA A 12 -26.89 46.17 6.53
N PHE A 13 -25.97 45.83 5.63
CA PHE A 13 -25.66 46.64 4.46
C PHE A 13 -26.22 45.94 3.23
N SER A 14 -27.38 46.41 2.78
CA SER A 14 -27.93 46.13 1.45
C SER A 14 -27.53 47.28 0.54
N LEU A 15 -26.61 47.03 -0.38
CA LEU A 15 -26.46 47.83 -1.59
C LEU A 15 -26.39 46.88 -2.78
N GLY A 16 -27.45 46.94 -3.57
CA GLY A 16 -27.54 46.21 -4.82
C GLY A 16 -26.58 46.78 -5.85
N PHE A 17 -25.91 45.87 -6.55
CA PHE A 17 -25.50 46.10 -7.92
C PHE A 17 -26.20 45.06 -8.77
N GLY A 18 -27.21 45.54 -9.51
CA GLY A 18 -27.70 44.86 -10.68
C GLY A 18 -26.56 44.79 -11.70
N GLY A 19 -26.32 43.58 -12.19
CA GLY A 19 -25.34 43.28 -13.21
C GLY A 19 -25.64 41.88 -13.71
N GLY A 20 -26.68 41.77 -14.54
CA GLY A 20 -27.03 40.52 -15.20
C GLY A 20 -25.87 40.09 -16.08
N TYR A 21 -25.33 38.90 -15.81
CA TYR A 21 -24.60 38.16 -16.83
C TYR A 21 -25.62 37.34 -17.59
N ILE A 22 -25.95 37.84 -18.78
CA ILE A 22 -26.70 37.11 -19.79
C ILE A 22 -25.84 35.90 -20.20
N VAL A 23 -26.46 34.73 -20.18
CA VAL A 23 -25.94 33.49 -20.75
C VAL A 23 -25.70 33.68 -22.24
N PHE A 24 -24.45 33.59 -22.69
CA PHE A 24 -24.13 33.29 -24.09
C PHE A 24 -23.74 31.82 -24.17
N PHE A 25 -24.76 30.97 -24.36
CA PHE A 25 -24.56 29.68 -25.00
C PHE A 25 -24.34 29.96 -26.48
N GLU A 26 -23.11 29.76 -26.96
CA GLU A 26 -22.81 29.74 -28.39
C GLU A 26 -22.94 28.28 -28.86
N PRO A 27 -23.99 27.92 -29.63
CA PRO A 27 -24.11 26.58 -30.17
C PRO A 27 -23.17 26.45 -31.37
N SER A 28 -22.05 25.73 -31.19
CA SER A 28 -21.20 25.33 -32.30
C SER A 28 -21.99 24.40 -33.24
N PRO A 29 -22.04 24.68 -34.56
CA PRO A 29 -22.79 23.87 -35.51
C PRO A 29 -22.08 22.52 -35.73
N ALA A 30 -22.79 21.44 -35.41
CA ALA A 30 -22.42 20.08 -35.77
C ALA A 30 -22.36 19.93 -37.30
N PRO A 31 -21.28 19.36 -37.87
CA PRO A 31 -21.31 18.91 -39.25
C PRO A 31 -22.12 17.61 -39.37
N LEU A 32 -23.09 17.66 -40.28
CA LEU A 32 -23.86 16.54 -40.80
C LEU A 32 -22.93 15.48 -41.42
N VAL A 33 -23.01 14.24 -40.95
CA VAL A 33 -22.57 13.06 -41.71
C VAL A 33 -23.74 12.05 -41.72
N PRO A 34 -24.10 11.47 -42.89
CA PRO A 34 -25.34 10.74 -43.06
C PRO A 34 -25.27 9.31 -42.54
N ALA A 35 -26.43 8.82 -42.13
CA ALA A 35 -26.70 7.43 -41.80
C ALA A 35 -26.61 6.52 -43.04
N MET A 36 -25.91 5.39 -42.91
CA MET A 36 -26.10 4.20 -43.72
C MET A 36 -25.88 2.96 -42.82
N GLN A 37 -26.89 2.10 -42.79
CA GLN A 37 -27.04 0.84 -42.05
C GLN A 37 -26.24 -0.32 -42.73
N PRO A 38 -26.46 -1.63 -42.44
CA PRO A 38 -26.39 -2.41 -41.18
C PRO A 38 -25.52 -3.71 -41.28
N ALA A 39 -25.28 -4.35 -40.12
CA ALA A 39 -25.12 -5.81 -39.87
C ALA A 39 -23.87 -6.56 -40.43
N PRO A 40 -23.44 -7.73 -39.87
CA PRO A 40 -24.22 -8.66 -39.04
C PRO A 40 -23.57 -9.20 -37.74
N SER A 41 -24.47 -9.81 -36.97
CA SER A 41 -24.28 -10.76 -35.88
C SER A 41 -23.26 -11.87 -36.15
N SER A 42 -22.54 -12.29 -35.11
CA SER A 42 -22.21 -13.70 -34.94
C SER A 42 -22.31 -14.10 -33.46
N ASP A 43 -23.16 -15.08 -33.24
CA ASP A 43 -23.41 -15.82 -32.00
C ASP A 43 -22.19 -16.59 -31.48
N ALA A 44 -22.26 -16.87 -30.17
CA ALA A 44 -21.59 -17.93 -29.41
C ALA A 44 -20.04 -17.82 -29.31
N GLN A 45 -19.41 -18.05 -28.16
CA GLN A 45 -19.63 -19.17 -27.27
C GLN A 45 -19.03 -18.89 -25.89
N LEU A 46 -19.87 -19.04 -24.87
CA LEU A 46 -19.51 -19.23 -23.48
C LEU A 46 -18.61 -20.48 -23.38
N VAL A 47 -17.34 -20.30 -23.04
CA VAL A 47 -16.48 -21.41 -22.58
C VAL A 47 -15.83 -20.99 -21.28
N THR A 48 -16.55 -21.29 -20.21
CA THR A 48 -16.04 -21.40 -18.85
C THR A 48 -15.09 -22.60 -18.83
N HIS A 49 -13.79 -22.37 -18.58
CA HIS A 49 -12.89 -23.43 -18.10
C HIS A 49 -12.23 -22.95 -16.81
N PRO A 50 -12.47 -23.64 -15.67
CA PRO A 50 -11.77 -23.35 -14.43
C PRO A 50 -10.33 -23.88 -14.50
N PRO A 51 -9.34 -23.17 -13.94
CA PRO A 51 -8.01 -23.74 -13.73
C PRO A 51 -8.10 -24.82 -12.63
N GLN A 52 -7.78 -26.06 -13.01
CA GLN A 52 -7.59 -27.16 -12.07
C GLN A 52 -6.44 -26.84 -11.11
N LEU A 53 -6.77 -26.74 -9.82
CA LEU A 53 -5.81 -26.81 -8.72
C LEU A 53 -5.10 -28.17 -8.79
N ALA A 54 -3.79 -28.15 -9.06
CA ALA A 54 -2.95 -29.32 -8.87
C ALA A 54 -2.95 -29.69 -7.37
N ALA A 55 -3.26 -30.96 -7.12
CA ALA A 55 -3.42 -31.56 -5.82
C ALA A 55 -2.13 -31.47 -4.97
N LEU A 56 -2.30 -31.19 -3.68
CA LEU A 56 -1.29 -31.41 -2.66
C LEU A 56 -0.96 -32.91 -2.56
N PRO A 57 0.31 -33.30 -2.32
CA PRO A 57 0.64 -34.68 -2.04
C PRO A 57 0.06 -35.13 -0.69
N GLU A 58 -0.63 -36.26 -0.80
CA GLU A 58 -1.30 -37.06 0.21
C GLU A 58 -0.36 -37.45 1.37
N SER A 59 -0.78 -37.17 2.60
CA SER A 59 -0.12 -37.63 3.83
C SER A 59 -0.51 -39.09 4.08
N PRO A 60 0.43 -40.04 4.29
CA PRO A 60 0.06 -41.44 4.49
C PRO A 60 -0.68 -41.64 5.82
N GLN A 61 -1.94 -42.07 5.71
CA GLN A 61 -2.74 -42.57 6.83
C GLN A 61 -2.16 -43.90 7.33
N THR A 62 -1.61 -43.92 8.54
CA THR A 62 -1.31 -45.16 9.25
C THR A 62 -2.58 -45.69 9.91
N ALA A 63 -3.03 -46.85 9.42
CA ALA A 63 -4.19 -47.57 9.90
C ALA A 63 -4.11 -47.92 11.40
N VAL A 64 -5.16 -47.55 12.12
CA VAL A 64 -5.44 -47.99 13.49
C VAL A 64 -5.93 -49.44 13.46
N LYS A 65 -5.18 -50.36 14.06
CA LYS A 65 -5.65 -51.73 14.34
C LYS A 65 -5.98 -51.87 15.83
N LYS A 66 -7.27 -52.05 16.13
CA LYS A 66 -7.83 -52.43 17.44
C LYS A 66 -7.35 -53.83 17.83
N GLN A 67 -6.92 -54.00 19.09
CA GLN A 67 -6.95 -55.27 19.82
C GLN A 67 -7.25 -54.97 21.31
N GLN A 68 -8.17 -55.75 21.88
CA GLN A 68 -8.84 -55.59 23.19
C GLN A 68 -8.15 -56.48 24.28
N PRO A 69 -8.29 -56.19 25.60
CA PRO A 69 -7.43 -56.69 26.70
C PRO A 69 -7.96 -57.97 27.38
N PRO A 70 -7.23 -58.59 28.32
CA PRO A 70 -7.42 -58.37 29.80
C PRO A 70 -6.16 -58.73 30.65
N PRO A 71 -6.22 -58.91 32.00
CA PRO A 71 -6.93 -58.22 33.08
C PRO A 71 -5.97 -57.66 34.18
N ALA A 72 -6.58 -57.00 35.18
CA ALA A 72 -5.97 -56.34 36.34
C ALA A 72 -5.40 -57.28 37.44
N THR A 73 -4.88 -56.63 38.51
CA THR A 73 -4.47 -57.11 39.87
C THR A 73 -2.94 -57.21 40.00
N ASP A 74 -2.18 -56.55 40.89
CA ASP A 74 -2.39 -55.88 42.19
C ASP A 74 -1.31 -54.78 42.39
N THR A 75 -1.57 -53.77 43.25
CA THR A 75 -0.59 -52.79 43.81
C THR A 75 -0.08 -53.32 45.18
N PRO A 76 0.91 -52.75 45.91
CA PRO A 76 1.84 -51.64 45.66
C PRO A 76 3.31 -51.89 46.09
N GLU A 77 4.30 -51.21 45.52
CA GLU A 77 5.57 -50.95 46.24
C GLU A 77 6.22 -49.63 45.81
N VAL A 78 6.68 -48.91 46.83
CA VAL A 78 7.10 -47.50 46.87
C VAL A 78 8.56 -47.35 46.45
N ALA A 79 8.81 -46.51 45.43
CA ALA A 79 9.98 -45.64 45.18
C ALA A 79 11.40 -46.29 45.11
N PRO A 80 12.34 -45.78 44.27
CA PRO A 80 12.73 -44.38 44.28
C PRO A 80 12.55 -43.67 42.93
N GLU A 81 12.11 -42.41 42.99
CA GLU A 81 12.40 -41.42 41.96
C GLU A 81 13.88 -41.46 41.61
N GLN A 82 14.20 -41.87 40.39
CA GLN A 82 15.53 -41.73 39.80
C GLN A 82 15.46 -40.57 38.79
N PRO A 83 16.35 -39.57 38.87
CA PRO A 83 16.25 -38.33 38.11
C PRO A 83 16.64 -38.55 36.65
N GLN A 84 15.73 -39.09 35.83
CA GLN A 84 15.92 -39.21 34.38
C GLN A 84 15.49 -37.95 33.60
N GLY A 85 15.00 -36.92 34.28
CA GLY A 85 14.53 -35.69 33.64
C GLY A 85 15.62 -34.69 33.22
N ALA A 86 16.86 -34.82 33.70
CA ALA A 86 17.87 -33.78 33.49
C ALA A 86 18.60 -33.89 32.13
N ALA A 87 18.98 -35.10 31.70
CA ALA A 87 19.79 -35.30 30.48
C ALA A 87 18.99 -35.13 29.18
N ASN A 88 17.72 -35.52 29.18
CA ASN A 88 16.84 -35.33 28.03
C ASN A 88 16.55 -33.83 27.84
N SER A 89 16.22 -33.12 28.92
CA SER A 89 15.90 -31.70 28.92
C SER A 89 17.06 -30.82 28.44
N THR A 90 18.31 -31.11 28.83
CA THR A 90 19.47 -30.37 28.32
C THR A 90 19.70 -30.61 26.83
N SER A 91 19.56 -31.85 26.36
CA SER A 91 19.69 -32.18 24.94
C SER A 91 18.59 -31.55 24.07
N ASP A 92 17.38 -31.44 24.60
CA ASP A 92 16.24 -30.78 23.95
C ASP A 92 16.46 -29.26 23.89
N ILE A 93 16.92 -28.65 24.99
CA ILE A 93 17.26 -27.22 25.04
C ILE A 93 18.37 -26.88 24.04
N ASP A 94 19.41 -27.71 23.93
CA ASP A 94 20.50 -27.46 22.99
C ASP A 94 20.09 -27.68 21.53
N THR A 95 19.11 -28.55 21.29
CA THR A 95 18.49 -28.72 19.96
C THR A 95 17.63 -27.50 19.60
N LEU A 96 16.75 -27.07 20.51
CA LEU A 96 15.93 -25.86 20.36
C LEU A 96 16.78 -24.60 20.14
N ARG A 97 17.91 -24.47 20.84
CA ARG A 97 18.85 -23.35 20.64
C ARG A 97 19.43 -23.34 19.21
N ARG A 98 19.80 -24.50 18.69
CA ARG A 98 20.31 -24.63 17.31
C ARG A 98 19.22 -24.32 16.28
N GLU A 99 18.00 -24.82 16.48
CA GLU A 99 16.86 -24.50 15.61
C GLU A 99 16.51 -23.02 15.63
N LEU A 100 16.49 -22.38 16.81
CA LEU A 100 16.23 -20.96 16.96
C LEU A 100 17.35 -20.11 16.31
N ALA A 101 18.61 -20.53 16.44
CA ALA A 101 19.72 -19.87 15.75
C ALA A 101 19.57 -19.98 14.23
N ALA A 102 19.25 -21.17 13.71
CA ALA A 102 19.01 -21.38 12.28
C ALA A 102 17.81 -20.55 11.78
N ALA A 103 16.68 -20.57 12.51
CA ALA A 103 15.49 -19.81 12.17
C ALA A 103 15.75 -18.30 12.19
N LYS A 104 16.49 -17.78 13.17
CA LYS A 104 16.90 -16.37 13.21
C LYS A 104 17.75 -15.99 12.01
N GLN A 105 18.68 -16.85 11.61
CA GLN A 105 19.54 -16.61 10.46
C GLN A 105 18.75 -16.59 9.15
N THR A 106 17.82 -17.53 8.99
CA THR A 106 16.88 -17.57 7.86
C THR A 106 16.02 -16.30 7.80
N ILE A 107 15.45 -15.86 8.93
CA ILE A 107 14.68 -14.60 9.01
C ILE A 107 15.53 -13.41 8.62
N ALA A 108 16.79 -13.33 9.08
CA ALA A 108 17.69 -12.24 8.73
C ALA A 108 17.99 -12.20 7.23
N THR A 109 18.19 -13.36 6.59
CA THR A 109 18.38 -13.44 5.14
C THR A 109 17.14 -12.99 4.38
N TYR A 110 15.95 -13.47 4.75
CA TYR A 110 14.71 -13.03 4.09
C TYR A 110 14.45 -11.55 4.29
N LYS A 111 14.68 -11.02 5.50
CA LYS A 111 14.59 -9.60 5.77
C LYS A 111 15.53 -8.80 4.86
N HIS A 112 16.78 -9.22 4.71
CA HIS A 112 17.71 -8.56 3.81
C HIS A 112 17.24 -8.59 2.34
N ILE A 113 16.67 -9.71 1.88
CA ILE A 113 16.13 -9.82 0.52
C ILE A 113 14.93 -8.89 0.31
N LEU A 114 14.04 -8.80 1.31
CA LEU A 114 12.88 -7.88 1.27
C LEU A 114 13.29 -6.41 1.40
N ASP A 115 14.40 -6.13 2.07
CA ASP A 115 14.92 -4.78 2.28
C ASP A 115 15.76 -4.26 1.11
N ALA A 116 16.31 -5.16 0.29
CA ALA A 116 17.14 -4.80 -0.86
C ALA A 116 16.32 -3.96 -1.86
N PRO A 117 16.90 -2.88 -2.40
CA PRO A 117 16.23 -2.09 -3.42
C PRO A 117 15.98 -2.98 -4.63
N SER A 118 14.77 -2.90 -5.18
CA SER A 118 14.46 -3.56 -6.44
C SER A 118 15.36 -3.02 -7.56
N ASP A 119 15.59 -3.81 -8.61
CA ASP A 119 16.37 -3.38 -9.78
C ASP A 119 15.84 -2.06 -10.37
N MET A 120 14.51 -1.89 -10.36
CA MET A 120 13.86 -0.65 -10.80
C MET A 120 14.15 0.54 -9.87
N GLU A 121 14.16 0.35 -8.56
CA GLU A 121 14.48 1.42 -7.62
C GLU A 121 15.93 1.89 -7.80
N ALA A 122 16.87 0.96 -7.94
CA ALA A 122 18.27 1.26 -8.17
C ALA A 122 18.48 2.05 -9.47
N GLU A 123 17.84 1.61 -10.56
CA GLU A 123 17.86 2.29 -11.87
C GLU A 123 17.32 3.73 -11.78
N LEU A 124 16.17 3.92 -11.13
CA LEU A 124 15.55 5.24 -10.97
C LEU A 124 16.39 6.18 -10.11
N LYS A 125 16.99 5.66 -9.03
CA LYS A 125 17.88 6.43 -8.14
C LYS A 125 19.17 6.86 -8.85
N GLU A 126 19.77 5.99 -9.65
CA GLU A 126 20.92 6.33 -10.47
C GLU A 126 20.57 7.44 -11.47
N ARG A 127 19.47 7.29 -12.20
CA ARG A 127 18.99 8.34 -13.12
C ARG A 127 18.72 9.66 -12.42
N PHE A 128 18.05 9.64 -11.27
CA PHE A 128 17.79 10.85 -10.48
C PHE A 128 19.09 11.58 -10.09
N THR A 129 20.14 10.82 -9.73
CA THR A 129 21.43 11.39 -9.32
C THR A 129 22.16 12.07 -10.49
N ASN A 130 22.02 11.53 -11.70
CA ASN A 130 22.71 12.02 -12.90
C ASN A 130 21.92 13.06 -13.71
N GLN A 131 20.64 13.31 -13.37
CA GLN A 131 19.79 14.24 -14.10
C GLN A 131 19.97 15.68 -13.60
N GLU A 132 19.96 16.61 -14.56
CA GLU A 132 19.70 18.01 -14.26
C GLU A 132 18.24 18.22 -13.83
N ARG A 133 17.96 19.38 -13.26
CA ARG A 133 16.62 19.73 -12.80
C ARG A 133 15.91 20.54 -13.89
N ASP A 134 14.71 20.09 -14.29
CA ASP A 134 13.78 20.92 -15.04
C ASP A 134 12.97 21.73 -14.02
N GLU A 135 13.36 23.00 -13.80
CA GLU A 135 12.79 23.83 -12.74
C GLU A 135 11.28 24.00 -12.85
N ALA A 136 10.76 24.23 -14.06
CA ALA A 136 9.34 24.50 -14.25
C ALA A 136 8.50 23.25 -13.95
N TRP A 137 8.89 22.11 -14.51
CA TRP A 137 8.18 20.86 -14.28
C TRP A 137 8.33 20.36 -12.83
N ALA A 138 9.55 20.37 -12.31
CA ALA A 138 9.83 19.89 -10.97
C ALA A 138 9.03 20.69 -9.93
N TYR A 139 9.03 22.02 -10.03
CA TYR A 139 8.25 22.87 -9.14
C TYR A 139 6.74 22.60 -9.22
N GLU A 140 6.20 22.43 -10.42
CA GLU A 140 4.78 22.12 -10.62
C GLU A 140 4.40 20.80 -9.92
N VAL A 141 5.18 19.73 -10.13
CA VAL A 141 4.93 18.42 -9.54
C VAL A 141 5.11 18.45 -8.03
N GLU A 142 6.18 19.05 -7.53
CA GLU A 142 6.45 19.16 -6.09
C GLU A 142 5.33 19.93 -5.37
N THR A 143 4.80 20.98 -6.00
CA THR A 143 3.66 21.74 -5.48
C THR A 143 2.40 20.86 -5.45
N LYS A 144 2.11 20.14 -6.53
CA LYS A 144 0.96 19.22 -6.59
C LYS A 144 1.04 18.10 -5.54
N VAL A 145 2.23 17.55 -5.30
CA VAL A 145 2.46 16.54 -4.26
C VAL A 145 2.30 17.15 -2.85
N SER A 146 2.73 18.39 -2.66
CA SER A 146 2.53 19.11 -1.40
C SER A 146 1.06 19.40 -1.14
N ASP A 147 0.33 19.87 -2.15
CA ASP A 147 -1.09 20.18 -2.09
C ASP A 147 -1.95 18.92 -1.92
N PHE A 148 -1.51 17.77 -2.42
CA PHE A 148 -2.20 16.49 -2.24
C PHE A 148 -2.51 16.19 -0.77
N VAL A 149 -1.54 16.39 0.12
CA VAL A 149 -1.69 16.11 1.56
C VAL A 149 -2.84 16.92 2.17
N TYR A 150 -3.02 18.17 1.74
CA TYR A 150 -4.07 19.06 2.26
C TYR A 150 -5.41 18.87 1.54
N SER A 151 -5.38 18.79 0.21
CA SER A 151 -6.58 18.68 -0.63
C SER A 151 -7.35 17.38 -0.41
N GLN A 152 -6.65 16.29 -0.08
CA GLN A 152 -7.27 15.01 0.30
C GLN A 152 -7.59 14.92 1.80
N GLY A 153 -7.37 16.00 2.57
CA GLY A 153 -7.61 16.00 4.01
C GLY A 153 -6.70 15.04 4.78
N LEU A 154 -5.50 14.73 4.28
CA LEU A 154 -4.57 13.79 4.89
C LEU A 154 -3.58 14.46 5.86
N ALA A 155 -3.56 15.79 5.95
CA ALA A 155 -2.60 16.56 6.76
C ALA A 155 -2.61 16.23 8.27
N TYR A 156 -3.70 15.66 8.80
CA TYR A 156 -3.76 15.19 10.19
C TYR A 156 -3.21 13.77 10.37
N LYS A 157 -3.02 13.02 9.29
CA LYS A 157 -2.53 11.62 9.30
C LYS A 157 -1.08 11.52 8.86
N ILE A 158 -0.71 12.26 7.81
CA ILE A 158 0.60 12.16 7.18
C ILE A 158 1.22 13.54 6.98
N LYS A 159 2.52 13.54 6.78
CA LYS A 159 3.32 14.67 6.32
C LYS A 159 4.18 14.27 5.13
N LEU A 160 4.52 15.25 4.32
CA LEU A 160 5.46 15.10 3.21
C LEU A 160 6.87 15.44 3.70
N ASP A 161 7.75 14.45 3.77
CA ASP A 161 9.15 14.65 4.18
C ASP A 161 10.03 15.08 3.00
N THR A 162 9.69 14.63 1.80
CA THR A 162 10.45 14.96 0.60
C THR A 162 9.55 14.90 -0.62
N ALA A 163 9.55 15.97 -1.41
CA ALA A 163 9.19 15.93 -2.81
C ALA A 163 10.35 16.59 -3.57
N GLN A 164 11.13 15.77 -4.27
CA GLN A 164 12.24 16.25 -5.08
C GLN A 164 12.14 15.66 -6.47
N CYS A 165 12.05 16.52 -7.47
CA CYS A 165 11.97 16.19 -8.88
C CYS A 165 13.19 16.73 -9.63
N LYS A 166 13.65 15.96 -10.62
CA LYS A 166 14.69 16.35 -11.56
C LYS A 166 14.09 16.59 -12.92
N GLN A 167 14.71 16.14 -14.00
CA GLN A 167 14.13 16.28 -15.33
C GLN A 167 13.09 15.21 -15.63
N THR A 168 13.24 13.98 -15.14
CA THR A 168 12.24 12.92 -15.44
C THR A 168 11.87 12.08 -14.23
N VAL A 169 12.75 11.98 -13.23
CA VAL A 169 12.50 11.19 -12.02
C VAL A 169 12.18 12.11 -10.84
N CYS A 170 11.23 11.68 -10.00
CA CYS A 170 10.99 12.26 -8.69
C CYS A 170 11.16 11.24 -7.56
N ARG A 171 11.67 11.72 -6.42
CA ARG A 171 11.70 11.04 -5.13
C ARG A 171 10.66 11.67 -4.21
N LEU A 172 9.69 10.89 -3.79
CA LEU A 172 8.62 11.30 -2.89
C LEU A 172 8.68 10.47 -1.60
N GLN A 173 8.56 11.11 -0.45
CA GLN A 173 8.59 10.44 0.86
C GLN A 173 7.53 11.04 1.77
N PHE A 174 6.69 10.19 2.33
CA PHE A 174 5.67 10.53 3.30
C PHE A 174 5.91 9.73 4.57
N SER A 175 5.63 10.33 5.72
CA SER A 175 5.60 9.67 7.02
C SER A 175 4.32 10.01 7.76
N ALA A 176 3.99 9.20 8.77
CA ALA A 176 2.86 9.48 9.63
C ALA A 176 3.13 10.74 10.48
N GLN A 177 2.06 11.42 10.87
CA GLN A 177 2.15 12.47 11.88
C GLN A 177 2.49 11.88 13.24
N GLU A 178 2.94 12.74 14.16
CA GLU A 178 3.16 12.35 15.55
C GLU A 178 1.87 11.76 16.13
N ASP A 179 2.01 10.68 16.89
CA ASP A 179 0.90 9.93 17.51
C ASP A 179 -0.11 9.28 16.53
N VAL A 180 0.21 9.21 15.24
CA VAL A 180 -0.57 8.47 14.24
C VAL A 180 0.20 7.21 13.82
N GLU A 181 -0.44 6.06 13.94
CA GLU A 181 0.09 4.79 13.44
C GLU A 181 -0.73 4.35 12.22
N LEU A 182 -0.03 4.03 11.13
CA LEU A 182 -0.63 3.68 9.83
C LEU A 182 -0.11 2.32 9.39
N ASP A 183 -1.02 1.42 9.06
CA ASP A 183 -0.66 0.07 8.61
C ASP A 183 0.05 0.12 7.24
N PRO A 184 1.24 -0.50 7.09
CA PRO A 184 1.98 -0.56 5.82
C PRO A 184 1.25 -1.19 4.65
N ARG A 185 0.34 -2.14 4.89
CA ARG A 185 -0.36 -2.87 3.84
C ARG A 185 -1.69 -2.24 3.47
N ASP A 186 -2.39 -1.66 4.42
CA ASP A 186 -3.73 -1.12 4.20
C ASP A 186 -3.71 0.41 4.06
N ASP A 187 -3.29 1.14 5.10
CA ASP A 187 -3.37 2.61 5.11
C ASP A 187 -2.45 3.25 4.08
N TRP A 188 -1.18 2.84 4.07
CA TRP A 188 -0.20 3.38 3.12
C TRP A 188 -0.52 3.02 1.68
N HIS A 189 -1.08 1.83 1.45
CA HIS A 189 -1.54 1.40 0.13
C HIS A 189 -2.74 2.24 -0.35
N ASN A 190 -3.69 2.52 0.53
CA ASN A 190 -4.83 3.38 0.22
C ASN A 190 -4.39 4.81 -0.11
N ILE A 191 -3.45 5.36 0.65
CA ILE A 191 -2.87 6.68 0.39
C ILE A 191 -2.15 6.70 -0.97
N GLN A 192 -1.35 5.67 -1.26
CA GLN A 192 -0.70 5.52 -2.56
C GLN A 192 -1.72 5.50 -3.70
N ASN A 193 -2.78 4.69 -3.60
CA ASN A 193 -3.79 4.60 -4.65
C ASN A 193 -4.48 5.96 -4.86
N THR A 194 -4.84 6.64 -3.76
CA THR A 194 -5.46 7.98 -3.80
C THR A 194 -4.54 9.01 -4.48
N LEU A 195 -3.22 8.91 -4.26
CA LEU A 195 -2.22 9.74 -4.93
C LEU A 195 -2.13 9.44 -6.43
N MET A 196 -2.15 8.16 -6.80
CA MET A 196 -2.07 7.72 -8.20
C MET A 196 -3.35 8.02 -9.01
N GLU A 197 -4.49 8.16 -8.33
CA GLU A 197 -5.77 8.55 -8.93
C GLU A 197 -5.86 10.05 -9.25
N GLN A 198 -4.92 10.87 -8.77
CA GLN A 198 -4.94 12.29 -9.07
C GLN A 198 -4.78 12.53 -10.59
N PRO A 199 -5.54 13.45 -11.21
CA PRO A 199 -5.50 13.66 -12.66
C PRO A 199 -4.10 13.99 -13.21
N TRP A 200 -3.31 14.72 -12.43
CA TRP A 200 -1.95 15.10 -12.80
C TRP A 200 -0.93 13.95 -12.67
N TRP A 201 -1.28 12.84 -12.02
CA TRP A 201 -0.39 11.69 -11.86
C TRP A 201 -0.20 10.89 -13.15
N GLN A 202 -1.12 11.01 -14.11
CA GLN A 202 -1.12 10.27 -15.38
C GLN A 202 0.11 10.52 -16.27
N GLN A 203 0.91 11.54 -15.96
CA GLN A 203 2.18 11.81 -16.63
C GLN A 203 3.29 10.80 -16.31
N PHE A 204 3.16 10.05 -15.20
CA PHE A 204 4.13 9.06 -14.77
C PHE A 204 3.84 7.70 -15.40
N HIS A 205 4.84 7.12 -16.06
CA HIS A 205 4.70 5.82 -16.71
C HIS A 205 5.35 4.68 -15.93
N ARG A 206 6.28 5.01 -15.01
CA ARG A 206 6.85 4.05 -14.04
C ARG A 206 6.69 4.60 -12.64
N THR A 207 6.27 3.74 -11.73
CA THR A 207 6.16 4.02 -10.29
C THR A 207 6.73 2.84 -9.53
N ASN A 208 7.75 3.10 -8.73
CA ASN A 208 8.25 2.19 -7.70
C ASN A 208 7.78 2.74 -6.35
N SER A 209 7.09 1.92 -5.56
CA SER A 209 6.56 2.33 -4.27
C SER A 209 6.93 1.31 -3.21
N ARG A 210 7.32 1.79 -2.04
CA ARG A 210 7.62 0.96 -0.88
C ARG A 210 6.98 1.56 0.37
N SER A 211 6.02 0.84 0.92
CA SER A 211 5.43 1.14 2.23
C SER A 211 6.18 0.39 3.34
N SER A 212 6.23 1.00 4.52
CA SER A 212 6.85 0.46 5.72
C SER A 212 6.27 1.18 6.94
N GLU A 213 6.63 0.72 8.15
CA GLU A 213 6.26 1.43 9.39
C GLU A 213 6.76 2.89 9.41
N ALA A 214 7.88 3.17 8.75
CA ALA A 214 8.42 4.52 8.67
C ALA A 214 7.64 5.43 7.71
N GLY A 215 6.86 4.85 6.80
CA GLY A 215 6.08 5.59 5.83
C GLY A 215 6.13 5.02 4.42
N LEU A 216 5.72 5.86 3.46
CA LEU A 216 5.61 5.55 2.05
C LEU A 216 6.69 6.28 1.24
N ASN A 217 7.52 5.51 0.54
CA ASN A 217 8.55 6.01 -0.35
C ASN A 217 8.17 5.70 -1.80
N LEU A 218 8.27 6.69 -2.70
CA LEU A 218 8.03 6.48 -4.12
C LEU A 218 9.16 7.06 -4.98
N TRP A 219 9.51 6.30 -6.01
CA TRP A 219 10.27 6.77 -7.16
C TRP A 219 9.37 6.72 -8.39
N VAL A 220 9.17 7.87 -9.03
CA VAL A 220 8.28 7.99 -10.19
C VAL A 220 9.03 8.57 -11.37
N GLU A 221 8.74 8.08 -12.58
CA GLU A 221 9.37 8.50 -13.82
C GLU A 221 8.31 9.00 -14.79
N ARG A 222 8.42 10.26 -15.23
CA ARG A 222 7.62 10.77 -16.36
C ARG A 222 8.22 10.34 -17.68
N LEU A 223 7.41 10.33 -18.72
CA LEU A 223 7.97 10.24 -20.07
C LEU A 223 8.88 11.46 -20.32
N PRO A 224 10.03 11.26 -20.98
CA PRO A 224 10.88 12.39 -21.36
C PRO A 224 10.08 13.35 -22.26
N PRO A 225 10.28 14.67 -22.11
CA PRO A 225 9.64 15.62 -23.01
C PRO A 225 10.04 15.28 -24.45
N SER A 226 9.04 15.18 -25.35
CA SER A 226 9.31 15.00 -26.77
C SER A 226 10.14 16.18 -27.26
N SER A 227 11.34 15.89 -27.77
CA SER A 227 12.25 16.87 -28.39
C SER A 227 11.65 17.55 -29.60
#